data_AF-A0A0P0E4Q9-F1
#
_entry.id   AF-A0A0P0E4Q9-F1
#
_cell.length_a   1.000
_cell.length_b   1.000
_cell.length_c   1.000
_cell.angle_alpha   90.00
_cell.angle_beta   90.00
_cell.angle_gamma   90.00
#
_symmetry.space_group_name_H-M   'P 1'
#
loop_
_entity.id
_entity.type
_entity.pdbx_description
1 polymer ?
#
loop_
_entity_poly.entity_id
_entity_poly.type
_entity_poly.pdbx_seq_one_letter_code
_entity_poly.pdbx_strand_id
1 'polypeptide(L)' 'MKLLTVAEAADVARCHPETVAAALRAGKLHGHQTKKRAPWVTQKACVIAWRLGQKCSHD' A
#
# COMPACT_ATOMS: atom_id res chain seq x y z
N MET A 1 -2.97 9.15 11.62
CA MET A 1 -3.23 8.68 10.24
C MET A 1 -3.72 7.23 10.29
N LYS A 2 -4.72 6.84 9.49
CA LYS A 2 -5.22 5.45 9.43
C LYS A 2 -4.35 4.63 8.48
N LEU A 3 -3.81 3.53 8.96
CA LEU A 3 -3.15 2.51 8.15
C LEU A 3 -4.19 1.60 7.50
N LEU A 4 -4.00 1.32 6.22
CA LEU A 4 -4.83 0.45 5.40
C LEU A 4 -4.16 -0.92 5.29
N THR A 5 -4.95 -1.97 5.46
CA THR A 5 -4.59 -3.32 5.05
C THR A 5 -4.50 -3.43 3.53
N VAL A 6 -3.93 -4.53 3.03
CA VAL A 6 -3.90 -4.83 1.59
C VAL A 6 -5.29 -4.80 0.96
N ALA A 7 -6.32 -5.33 1.65
CA ALA A 7 -7.68 -5.34 1.14
C ALA A 7 -8.27 -3.93 1.02
N GLU A 8 -8.11 -3.10 2.06
CA GLU A 8 -8.55 -1.71 2.04
C GLU A 8 -7.79 -0.88 0.99
N ALA A 9 -6.48 -1.11 0.84
CA ALA A 9 -5.68 -0.45 -0.18
C ALA A 9 -6.08 -0.88 -1.60
N ALA A 10 -6.47 -2.14 -1.80
CA ALA A 10 -6.94 -2.65 -3.08
C ALA A 10 -8.28 -2.00 -3.49
N ASP A 11 -9.19 -1.82 -2.53
CA ASP A 11 -10.44 -1.09 -2.75
C ASP A 11 -10.16 0.37 -3.17
N VAL A 12 -9.26 1.06 -2.48
CA VAL A 12 -8.86 2.44 -2.83
C VAL A 12 -8.22 2.51 -4.21
N ALA A 13 -7.33 1.58 -4.55
CA ALA A 13 -6.65 1.56 -5.84
C ALA A 13 -7.52 1.01 -6.99
N ARG A 14 -8.69 0.43 -6.67
CA ARG A 14 -9.59 -0.28 -7.59
C ARG A 14 -8.85 -1.36 -8.37
N CYS A 15 -8.05 -2.16 -7.67
CA CYS A 15 -7.29 -3.28 -8.25
C CYS A 15 -7.36 -4.54 -7.38
N HIS A 16 -6.79 -5.65 -7.87
CA HIS A 16 -6.78 -6.90 -7.13
C HIS A 16 -5.84 -6.79 -5.90
N PRO A 17 -6.20 -7.34 -4.73
CA PRO A 17 -5.35 -7.30 -3.53
C PRO A 17 -3.97 -7.92 -3.74
N GLU A 18 -3.85 -8.91 -4.63
CA GLU A 18 -2.55 -9.49 -4.99
C GLU A 18 -1.62 -8.47 -5.66
N THR A 19 -2.15 -7.56 -6.49
CA THR A 19 -1.37 -6.49 -7.12
C THR A 19 -0.77 -5.56 -6.06
N VAL A 20 -1.57 -5.19 -5.06
CA VAL A 20 -1.12 -4.37 -3.93
C VAL A 20 -0.06 -5.11 -3.11
N ALA A 21 -0.31 -6.38 -2.78
CA ALA A 21 0.63 -7.20 -2.03
C ALA A 21 1.97 -7.40 -2.77
N ALA A 22 1.93 -7.58 -4.09
CA ALA A 22 3.12 -7.65 -4.92
C ALA A 22 3.88 -6.31 -4.96
N ALA A 23 3.17 -5.19 -5.10
CA ALA A 23 3.77 -3.85 -5.09
C ALA A 23 4.46 -3.52 -3.76
N LEU A 24 3.85 -3.91 -2.63
CA LEU A 24 4.44 -3.74 -1.29
C LEU A 24 5.70 -4.59 -1.12
N ARG A 25 5.65 -5.87 -1.51
CA ARG A 25 6.82 -6.76 -1.46
C ARG A 25 7.96 -6.31 -2.37
N ALA A 26 7.63 -5.73 -3.53
CA ALA A 26 8.60 -5.21 -4.48
C ALA A 26 9.11 -3.80 -4.13
N GLY A 27 8.63 -3.18 -3.05
CA GLY A 27 9.00 -1.80 -2.67
C GLY A 27 8.48 -0.71 -3.62
N LYS A 28 7.56 -1.04 -4.53
CA LYS A 28 6.94 -0.09 -5.47
C LYS A 28 5.83 0.73 -4.84
N LEU A 29 5.14 0.15 -3.85
CA LEU A 29 4.17 0.84 -3.00
C LEU A 29 4.79 0.98 -1.62
N HIS A 30 4.84 2.21 -1.11
CA HIS A 30 5.32 2.46 0.24
C HIS A 30 4.35 1.83 1.24
N GLY A 31 4.86 0.90 2.04
CA GLY A 31 4.17 0.34 3.19
C GLY A 31 5.16 -0.46 4.03
N HIS A 32 4.70 -0.96 5.17
CA HIS A 32 5.55 -1.74 6.07
C HIS A 32 4.79 -2.91 6.68
N GLN A 33 5.54 -3.84 7.28
CA GLN A 33 5.01 -4.82 8.22
C GLN A 33 5.39 -4.38 9.62
N THR A 34 4.52 -4.63 10.61
CA THR A 34 4.85 -4.35 12.02
C THR A 34 5.82 -5.36 12.61
N LYS A 35 5.80 -6.60 12.11
CA LYS A 35 6.73 -7.69 12.46
C LYS A 35 6.86 -8.66 11.28
N LYS A 36 7.89 -9.52 11.31
CA LYS A 36 8.08 -10.55 10.28
C LYS A 36 6.81 -11.39 10.12
N ARG A 37 6.32 -11.52 8.87
CA ARG A 37 5.07 -12.23 8.51
C ARG A 37 3.77 -11.57 9.00
N ALA A 38 3.81 -10.35 9.53
CA ALA A 38 2.59 -9.59 9.77
C ALA A 38 1.92 -9.17 8.45
N PRO A 39 0.62 -8.86 8.48
CA PRO A 39 -0.03 -8.19 7.37
C PRO A 39 0.72 -6.92 6.97
N TRP A 40 0.82 -6.68 5.66
CA TRP A 40 1.31 -5.41 5.17
C TRP A 40 0.27 -4.31 5.41
N VAL A 41 0.77 -3.14 5.78
CA VAL A 41 -0.02 -1.94 5.94
C VAL A 41 0.59 -0.77 5.18
N THR A 42 -0.25 0.12 4.67
CA THR A 42 0.14 1.30 3.89
C THR A 42 -0.80 2.46 4.20
N GLN A 43 -0.41 3.70 3.90
CA GLN A 43 -1.32 4.83 4.06
C GLN A 43 -2.12 5.08 2.77
N LYS A 44 -3.32 5.64 2.90
CA LYS A 44 -4.16 6.00 1.75
C LYS A 44 -3.43 6.91 0.76
N ALA A 45 -2.63 7.87 1.26
CA ALA A 45 -1.83 8.76 0.43
C ALA A 45 -0.80 8.01 -0.43
N CYS A 46 -0.13 7.00 0.14
CA CYS A 46 0.80 6.15 -0.62
C CYS A 46 0.09 5.43 -1.77
N VAL A 47 -1.10 4.89 -1.50
CA VAL A 47 -1.88 4.12 -2.48
C VAL A 47 -2.31 5.01 -3.64
N ILE A 48 -2.80 6.22 -3.34
CA ILE A 48 -3.22 7.20 -4.37
C ILE A 48 -2.01 7.62 -5.21
N ALA A 49 -0.90 8.00 -4.59
CA ALA A 49 0.31 8.41 -5.30
C ALA A 49 0.85 7.28 -6.18
N TRP A 50 0.95 6.06 -5.63
CA TRP A 50 1.35 4.88 -6.39
C TRP A 50 0.44 4.62 -7.60
N ARG A 51 -0.88 4.74 -7.42
CA ARG A 51 -1.86 4.56 -8.50
C ARG A 51 -1.70 5.60 -9.61
N LEU A 52 -1.35 6.83 -9.25
CA LEU A 52 -1.10 7.93 -10.18
C LEU A 52 0.33 7.91 -10.77
N GLY A 53 1.20 6.97 -10.37
CA GLY A 53 2.60 6.95 -10.78
C GLY A 53 3.42 8.11 -10.20
N GLN A 54 2.95 8.72 -9.11
CA GLN A 54 3.56 9.86 -8.44
C GLN A 54 4.33 9.42 -7.19
N LYS A 55 5.25 10.28 -6.73
CA LYS A 55 5.89 10.09 -5.43
C LYS A 55 4.88 10.34 -4.31
N CYS A 56 4.85 9.46 -3.32
CA CYS A 56 4.03 9.63 -2.14
C CYS A 56 4.61 10.71 -1.22
N SER A 57 3.75 11.60 -0.71
CA SER A 57 4.13 12.74 0.15
C SER A 57 3.91 12.49 1.64
N HIS A 58 3.84 11.24 2.08
CA HIS A 58 3.76 10.95 3.51
C HIS A 58 5.16 10.85 4.12
N ASP A 59 5.25 11.31 5.35
CA ASP A 59 6.42 11.25 6.22
C ASP A 59 6.58 9.85 6.84
#